data_AF-A0A6V7JPD1-F1
#
_entry.id   AF-A0A6V7JPD1-F1
#
_cell.length_a   1.000
_cell.length_b   1.000
_cell.length_c   1.000
_cell.angle_alpha   90.00
_cell.angle_beta   90.00
_cell.angle_gamma   90.00
#
_symmetry.space_group_name_H-M   'P 1'
#
loop_
_entity.id
_entity.type
_entity.pdbx_description
1 polymer ?
#
loop_
_entity_poly.entity_id
_entity_poly.type
_entity_poly.pdbx_seq_one_letter_code
_entity_poly.pdbx_strand_id
1 'polypeptide(L)'
;EMTLLGLVFIAMGTGGIKPCVPTLGGDQFVLPQQEKYLALFFDIFYFSVHCGSLLSTFVTPELRTAIGCFGAQECYSAAFFLPAILMIIATGR
;
A
#
# COMPACT_ATOMS: atom_id res chain seq x y z
N GLU A 1 -5.23 -19.61 14.76
CA GLU A 1 -5.92 -18.50 15.44
C GLU A 1 -5.23 -17.14 15.20
N MET A 2 -3.91 -17.02 15.33
CA MET A 2 -3.16 -15.76 15.14
C MET A 2 -3.37 -15.04 13.78
N THR A 3 -3.64 -15.77 12.70
CA THR A 3 -3.85 -15.19 11.36
C THR A 3 -5.08 -14.29 11.28
N LEU A 4 -6.17 -14.65 11.99
CA LEU A 4 -7.43 -13.91 11.92
C LEU A 4 -7.30 -12.55 12.61
N LEU A 5 -6.57 -12.54 13.73
CA LEU A 5 -6.20 -11.33 14.46
C LEU A 5 -5.29 -10.41 13.62
N GLY A 6 -4.34 -10.99 12.87
CA GLY A 6 -3.51 -10.25 11.91
C GLY A 6 -4.33 -9.64 10.75
N LEU A 7 -5.28 -10.40 10.18
CA LEU A 7 -6.16 -9.91 9.13
C LEU A 7 -7.06 -8.76 9.60
N VAL A 8 -7.54 -8.80 10.85
CA VAL A 8 -8.32 -7.71 11.45
C VAL A 8 -7.49 -6.42 11.53
N PHE A 9 -6.23 -6.50 11.96
CA PHE A 9 -5.36 -5.32 12.00
C PHE A 9 -5.05 -4.78 10.60
N ILE A 10 -4.82 -5.64 9.61
CA ILE A 10 -4.63 -5.22 8.21
C ILE A 10 -5.89 -4.54 7.69
N ALA A 11 -7.08 -5.12 7.93
CA ALA A 11 -8.35 -4.55 7.50
C ALA A 11 -8.59 -3.18 8.15
N MET A 12 -8.34 -3.05 9.45
CA MET A 12 -8.48 -1.79 10.17
C MET A 12 -7.51 -0.71 9.65
N GLY A 13 -6.22 -1.05 9.50
CA GLY A 13 -5.22 -0.11 9.01
C GLY A 13 -5.47 0.33 7.56
N THR A 14 -5.78 -0.61 6.68
CA THR A 14 -6.09 -0.29 5.28
C THR A 14 -7.40 0.49 5.14
N GLY A 15 -8.42 0.17 5.94
CA GLY A 15 -9.69 0.89 5.98
C GLY A 15 -9.56 2.32 6.51
N GLY A 16 -8.62 2.58 7.43
CA GLY A 16 -8.35 3.93 7.92
C GLY A 16 -7.53 4.78 6.95
N ILE A 17 -6.48 4.21 6.34
CA ILE A 17 -5.52 4.98 5.53
C ILE A 17 -6.01 5.21 4.10
N LYS A 18 -6.46 4.16 3.41
CA LYS A 18 -6.77 4.22 1.97
C LYS A 18 -7.81 5.28 1.58
N PRO A 19 -8.93 5.49 2.29
CA PRO A 19 -9.91 6.51 1.89
C PRO A 19 -9.41 7.93 2.17
N CYS A 20 -8.52 8.13 3.14
CA CYS A 20 -8.10 9.45 3.60
C CYS A 20 -7.01 10.10 2.72
N VAL A 21 -6.13 9.30 2.10
CA VAL A 21 -5.03 9.82 1.27
C VAL A 21 -5.51 10.59 0.03
N PRO A 22 -6.40 10.04 -0.84
CA PRO A 22 -6.83 10.76 -2.04
C PRO A 22 -7.69 11.98 -1.72
N THR A 23 -8.51 11.92 -0.67
CA THR A 23 -9.35 13.06 -0.25
C THR A 23 -8.49 14.19 0.30
N LEU A 24 -7.53 13.90 1.18
CA LEU A 24 -6.59 14.90 1.71
C LEU A 24 -5.71 15.51 0.60
N GLY A 25 -5.35 14.70 -0.41
CA GLY A 25 -4.65 15.19 -1.60
C GLY A 25 -5.52 16.14 -2.44
N GLY A 26 -6.79 15.78 -2.65
CA GLY A 26 -7.76 16.59 -3.38
C GLY A 26 -8.13 17.90 -2.68
N ASP A 27 -8.19 17.91 -1.35
CA ASP A 27 -8.52 19.10 -0.54
C ASP A 27 -7.46 20.21 -0.65
N GLN A 28 -6.29 19.93 -1.23
CA GLN A 28 -5.24 20.95 -1.47
C GLN A 28 -5.54 21.86 -2.67
N PHE A 29 -6.52 21.53 -3.51
CA PHE A 29 -6.82 22.28 -4.73
C PHE A 29 -8.01 23.21 -4.55
N VAL A 30 -7.87 24.46 -5.01
CA VAL A 30 -8.94 25.47 -4.95
C VAL A 30 -9.77 25.46 -6.23
N LEU A 31 -11.07 25.13 -6.10
CA LEU A 31 -12.02 25.15 -7.21
C LEU A 31 -12.68 26.54 -7.37
N PRO A 32 -13.01 26.97 -8.60
CA PRO A 32 -12.84 26.26 -9.89
C PRO A 32 -11.46 26.45 -10.56
N GLN A 33 -10.60 27.32 -10.01
CA GLN A 33 -9.37 27.75 -10.69
C GLN A 33 -8.37 26.61 -10.97
N GLN A 34 -8.36 25.57 -10.13
CA GLN A 34 -7.42 24.45 -10.23
C GLN A 34 -8.06 23.10 -10.62
N GLU A 35 -9.27 23.10 -11.19
CA GLU A 35 -10.00 21.88 -11.55
C GLU A 35 -9.19 20.93 -12.45
N LYS A 36 -8.48 21.48 -13.45
CA LYS A 36 -7.62 20.67 -14.35
C LYS A 36 -6.46 19.99 -13.61
N TYR A 37 -5.88 20.65 -12.61
CA TYR A 37 -4.79 20.09 -11.82
C TYR A 37 -5.28 19.03 -10.83
N LEU A 38 -6.49 19.22 -10.29
CA LEU A 38 -7.16 18.21 -9.48
C LEU A 38 -7.40 16.92 -10.27
N ALA A 39 -7.90 17.03 -11.51
CA ALA A 39 -8.09 15.87 -12.39
C ALA A 39 -6.75 15.15 -12.69
N LEU A 40 -5.72 15.91 -13.05
CA LEU A 40 -4.38 15.37 -13.30
C LEU A 40 -3.78 14.67 -12.06
N PHE A 41 -4.01 15.22 -10.87
CA PHE A 41 -3.60 14.58 -9.61
C PHE A 41 -4.23 13.20 -9.46
N PHE A 42 -5.54 13.08 -9.66
CA PHE A 42 -6.22 11.80 -9.57
C PHE A 42 -5.76 10.81 -10.65
N ASP A 43 -5.54 11.27 -11.89
CA ASP A 43 -5.03 10.42 -12.97
C ASP A 43 -3.67 9.80 -12.59
N ILE A 44 -2.72 10.63 -12.12
CA ILE A 44 -1.39 10.18 -11.71
C ILE A 44 -1.47 9.31 -10.45
N PHE A 45 -2.32 9.65 -9.49
CA PHE A 45 -2.52 8.88 -8.27
C PHE A 45 -3.01 7.46 -8.58
N TYR A 46 -4.09 7.34 -9.36
CA TYR A 46 -4.64 6.03 -9.71
C TYR A 46 -3.70 5.22 -10.61
N PHE A 47 -3.02 5.87 -11.56
CA PHE A 47 -1.97 5.22 -12.34
C PHE A 47 -0.88 4.63 -11.44
N SER A 48 -0.41 5.40 -10.45
CA SER A 48 0.62 4.96 -9.50
C SER A 48 0.15 3.77 -8.64
N VAL A 49 -1.10 3.78 -8.18
CA VAL A 49 -1.69 2.67 -7.42
C VAL A 49 -1.75 1.40 -8.26
N HIS A 50 -2.18 1.49 -9.51
CA HIS A 50 -2.22 0.34 -10.41
C HIS A 50 -0.82 -0.20 -10.73
N CYS A 51 0.14 0.68 -11.03
CA CYS A 51 1.55 0.29 -11.21
C CYS A 51 2.12 -0.40 -9.97
N GLY A 52 1.90 0.16 -8.78
CA GLY A 52 2.34 -0.46 -7.53
C GLY A 52 1.70 -1.83 -7.27
N SER A 53 0.42 -1.99 -7.62
CA SER A 53 -0.26 -3.28 -7.54
C SER A 53 0.36 -4.30 -8.50
N LEU A 54 0.64 -3.92 -9.75
CA LEU A 54 1.28 -4.80 -10.73
C LEU A 54 2.66 -5.23 -10.25
N LEU A 55 3.48 -4.29 -9.79
CA LEU A 55 4.80 -4.60 -9.24
C LEU A 55 4.70 -5.54 -8.03
N SER A 56 3.75 -5.32 -7.14
CA SER A 56 3.53 -6.20 -5.98
C SER A 56 3.16 -7.61 -6.40
N THR A 57 2.33 -7.77 -7.44
CA THR A 57 1.98 -9.10 -7.97
C THR A 57 3.20 -9.88 -8.47
N PHE A 58 4.22 -9.22 -9.02
CA PHE A 58 5.46 -9.88 -9.44
C PHE A 58 6.48 -10.06 -8.31
N VAL A 59 6.66 -9.05 -7.46
CA VAL A 59 7.72 -9.05 -6.43
C VAL A 59 7.36 -9.91 -5.21
N THR A 60 6.09 -9.90 -4.79
CA THR A 60 5.64 -10.67 -3.62
C THR A 60 5.88 -12.18 -3.72
N PRO A 61 5.58 -12.88 -4.83
CA PRO A 61 5.87 -14.32 -4.93
C PRO A 61 7.38 -14.61 -4.96
N GLU A 62 8.17 -13.83 -5.68
CA GLU A 62 9.63 -14.00 -5.73
C GLU A 62 10.27 -13.80 -4.35
N LEU A 63 9.83 -12.80 -3.59
CA LEU A 63 10.33 -12.56 -2.23
C LEU A 63 9.99 -13.71 -1.27
N ARG A 64 8.81 -14.31 -1.45
CA ARG A 64 8.33 -15.41 -0.61
C ARG A 64 9.13 -16.69 -0.80
N THR A 65 9.56 -16.98 -2.03
CA THR A 65 10.31 -18.20 -2.38
C THR A 65 11.83 -18.02 -2.25
N ALA A 66 12.34 -16.80 -2.41
CA ALA A 66 13.77 -16.50 -2.32
C ALA A 66 14.33 -16.56 -0.89
N ILE A 67 13.49 -16.38 0.14
CA ILE A 67 13.91 -16.38 1.56
C ILE A 67 13.22 -17.53 2.28
N GLY A 68 13.99 -18.50 2.76
CA GLY A 68 13.49 -19.53 3.68
C GLY A 68 13.37 -19.00 5.11
N CYS A 69 12.25 -19.28 5.79
CA CYS A 69 12.02 -18.87 7.19
C CYS A 69 11.48 -20.04 8.01
N PHE A 70 11.83 -20.10 9.30
CA PHE A 70 11.29 -21.08 10.26
C PHE A 70 11.43 -22.56 9.83
N GLY A 71 12.47 -22.89 9.06
CA GLY A 71 12.71 -24.26 8.55
C GLY A 71 11.84 -24.65 7.36
N ALA A 72 10.97 -23.76 6.88
CA ALA A 72 10.23 -23.93 5.63
C ALA A 72 10.92 -23.15 4.50
N GLN A 73 10.83 -23.67 3.27
CA GLN A 73 11.29 -22.94 2.08
C GLN A 73 10.39 -21.72 1.77
N GLU A 74 9.17 -21.74 2.36
CA GLU A 74 8.09 -20.76 2.31
C GLU A 74 8.10 -19.60 3.33
N CYS A 75 8.49 -18.36 2.99
CA CYS A 75 8.38 -17.25 3.95
C CYS A 75 7.26 -16.24 3.64
N TYR A 76 6.06 -16.50 4.18
CA TYR A 76 4.95 -15.55 4.11
C TYR A 76 5.19 -14.29 4.95
N SER A 77 5.85 -14.40 6.09
CA SER A 77 6.11 -13.26 6.97
C SER A 77 6.95 -12.19 6.28
N ALA A 78 7.95 -12.58 5.48
CA ALA A 78 8.78 -11.64 4.71
C ALA A 78 7.95 -10.82 3.71
N ALA A 79 7.02 -11.48 3.00
CA ALA A 79 6.13 -10.84 2.05
C ALA A 79 5.21 -9.77 2.69
N PHE A 80 4.72 -10.00 3.91
CA PHE A 80 3.90 -9.02 4.64
C PHE A 80 4.72 -7.96 5.37
N PHE A 81 5.97 -8.26 5.73
CA PHE A 81 6.84 -7.32 6.44
C PHE A 81 7.38 -6.22 5.52
N LEU A 82 7.64 -6.53 4.25
CA LEU A 82 8.12 -5.55 3.29
C LEU A 82 7.16 -4.34 3.13
N PRO A 83 5.84 -4.52 2.84
CA PRO A 83 4.89 -3.41 2.82
C PRO A 83 4.79 -2.66 4.14
N ALA A 84 4.92 -3.35 5.29
CA ALA A 84 4.86 -2.72 6.60
C ALA A 84 6.05 -1.76 6.82
N ILE A 85 7.28 -2.18 6.47
CA ILE A 85 8.46 -1.32 6.52
C ILE A 85 8.30 -0.12 5.57
N LEU A 86 7.87 -0.36 4.33
CA LEU A 86 7.68 0.72 3.35
C LEU A 86 6.66 1.76 3.84
N MET A 87 5.57 1.31 4.47
CA MET A 87 4.58 2.21 5.08
C MET A 87 5.16 3.00 6.25
N ILE A 88 5.98 2.38 7.11
CA ILE A 88 6.67 3.08 8.22
C ILE A 88 7.62 4.14 7.66
N ILE A 89 8.38 3.84 6.61
CA ILE A 89 9.28 4.83 5.98
C ILE A 89 8.49 5.97 5.34
N ALA A 90 7.35 5.67 4.69
CA ALA A 90 6.54 6.68 4.03
C ALA A 90 5.80 7.61 5.01
N THR A 91 5.46 7.13 6.20
CA THR A 91 4.71 7.89 7.22
C THR A 91 5.58 8.41 8.36
N GLY A 92 6.74 7.79 8.59
CA GLY A 92 7.75 8.21 9.54
C GLY A 92 8.45 9.46 9.02
N ARG A 93 8.24 10.57 9.74
CA ARG A 93 9.15 11.72 9.67
C ARG A 93 10.52 11.36 10.20
#